data_AF-A0A833G4J1-F1
#
_entry.id   AF-A0A833G4J1-F1
#
_cell.length_a   1.000
_cell.length_b   1.000
_cell.length_c   1.000
_cell.angle_alpha   90.00
_cell.angle_beta   90.00
_cell.angle_gamma   90.00
#
_symmetry.space_group_name_H-M   'P 1'
#
loop_
_entity.id
_entity.type
_entity.pdbx_description
1 polymer ?
#
loop_
_entity_poly.entity_id
_entity_poly.type
_entity_poly.pdbx_seq_one_letter_code
_entity_poly.pdbx_strand_id
1 'polypeptide(L)' 'MIDSSPAAAHGTRLAGIDALRGAAILAMVVYHLSWDVSANGLTTVDVANTLGWKIFARTIAGSFLALVGV' A
#
# COMPACT_ATOMS: atom_id res chain seq x y z
N MET A 1 15.72 -16.12 43.29
CA MET A 1 16.34 -15.84 41.99
C MET A 1 15.47 -16.43 40.88
N ILE A 2 14.38 -15.74 40.54
CA ILE A 2 13.71 -15.85 39.24
C ILE A 2 13.31 -14.40 38.91
N ASP A 3 13.94 -13.83 37.89
CA ASP A 3 13.58 -12.53 37.34
C ASP A 3 12.15 -12.62 36.78
N SER A 4 11.30 -11.70 37.22
CA SER A 4 10.07 -11.39 36.51
C SER A 4 10.45 -10.83 35.14
N SER A 5 10.44 -11.67 34.11
CA SER A 5 10.61 -11.21 32.74
C SER A 5 9.54 -10.16 32.47
N PRO A 6 9.87 -8.92 32.06
CA PRO A 6 8.84 -7.98 31.65
C PRO A 6 8.13 -8.62 30.47
N ALA A 7 6.87 -9.03 30.67
CA ALA A 7 5.99 -9.42 29.58
C ALA A 7 6.05 -8.26 28.60
N ALA A 8 6.72 -8.47 27.46
CA ALA A 8 6.95 -7.45 26.46
C ALA A 8 5.61 -6.77 26.23
N ALA A 9 5.52 -5.50 26.64
CA ALA A 9 4.37 -4.68 26.34
C ALA A 9 4.18 -4.83 24.84
N HIS A 10 3.11 -5.52 24.42
CA HIS A 10 2.74 -5.58 23.03
C HIS A 10 2.32 -4.15 22.71
N GLY A 11 3.32 -3.32 22.40
CA GLY A 11 3.15 -1.91 22.13
C GLY A 11 2.01 -1.82 21.15
N THR A 12 0.96 -1.10 21.53
CA THR A 12 -0.32 -1.00 20.83
C THR A 12 -0.07 -0.99 19.33
N ARG A 13 -0.09 -2.16 18.68
CA ARG A 13 -0.02 -2.22 17.23
C ARG A 13 -1.29 -1.53 16.80
N LEU A 14 -1.14 -0.36 16.22
CA LEU A 14 -2.27 0.41 15.75
C LEU A 14 -2.86 -0.40 14.60
N ALA A 15 -3.82 -1.27 14.90
CA ALA A 15 -4.42 -2.17 13.92
C ALA A 15 -4.96 -1.42 12.69
N GLY A 16 -5.34 -0.15 12.87
CA GLY A 16 -5.70 0.74 11.77
C GLY A 16 -4.55 1.06 10.81
N ILE A 17 -3.32 1.24 11.31
CA ILE A 17 -2.13 1.47 10.47
C ILE A 17 -1.74 0.19 9.73
N ASP A 18 -1.82 -0.96 10.38
CA ASP A 18 -1.59 -2.24 9.73
C ASP A 18 -2.65 -2.50 8.64
N ALA A 19 -3.92 -2.16 8.88
CA ALA A 19 -4.97 -2.21 7.87
C ALA A 19 -4.73 -1.24 6.71
N LEU A 20 -4.26 -0.01 6.99
CA LEU A 20 -3.96 0.99 5.95
C LEU A 20 -2.78 0.55 5.08
N ARG A 21 -1.75 -0.10 5.68
CA ARG A 21 -0.65 -0.74 4.95
C ARG A 21 -1.17 -1.83 4.03
N GLY A 22 -2.04 -2.71 4.54
CA GLY A 22 -2.70 -3.73 3.72
C GLY A 22 -3.47 -3.13 2.53
N ALA A 23 -4.25 -2.07 2.77
CA ALA A 23 -5.00 -1.38 1.73
C ALA A 23 -4.07 -0.74 0.67
N ALA A 24 -2.96 -0.12 1.08
CA ALA A 24 -1.97 0.45 0.16
C ALA A 24 -1.33 -0.61 -0.74
N ILE A 25 -1.00 -1.78 -0.18
CA ILE A 25 -0.46 -2.91 -0.95
C ILE A 25 -1.50 -3.43 -1.96
N LEU A 26 -2.76 -3.60 -1.54
CA LEU A 26 -3.83 -4.04 -2.45
C LEU A 26 -4.03 -3.04 -3.61
N ALA A 27 -4.03 -1.74 -3.32
CA ALA A 27 -4.13 -0.71 -4.36
C ALA A 27 -2.95 -0.76 -5.34
N MET A 28 -1.73 -1.02 -4.84
CA MET A 28 -0.54 -1.19 -5.67
C MET A 28 -0.64 -2.40 -6.61
N VAL A 29 -1.15 -3.53 -6.11
CA VAL A 29 -1.38 -4.73 -6.93
C VAL A 29 -2.40 -4.45 -8.04
N VAL A 30 -3.51 -3.78 -7.73
CA VAL A 30 -4.53 -3.42 -8.73
C VAL A 30 -3.96 -2.48 -9.79
N TYR A 31 -3.15 -1.50 -9.39
CA TYR A 31 -2.48 -0.59 -10.32
C TYR A 31 -1.56 -1.34 -11.28
N HIS A 32 -0.73 -2.25 -10.75
CA HIS A 32 0.17 -3.06 -11.58
C HIS A 32 -0.60 -3.96 -12.54
N LEU A 33 -1.63 -4.67 -12.09
CA LEU A 33 -2.47 -5.49 -12.97
C LEU A 33 -3.10 -4.66 -14.10
N SER A 34 -3.57 -3.46 -13.78
CA SER A 34 -4.14 -2.55 -14.79
C SER A 34 -3.08 -2.12 -15.81
N TRP A 35 -1.87 -1.82 -15.34
CA TRP A 35 -0.73 -1.51 -16.20
C TRP A 35 -0.33 -2.70 -17.07
N ASP A 36 -0.28 -3.92 -16.53
CA ASP A 36 0.05 -5.14 -17.27
C ASP A 36 -0.99 -5.42 -18.36
N VAL A 37 -2.28 -5.30 -18.04
CA VAL A 37 -3.38 -5.45 -19.03
C VAL A 37 -3.24 -4.40 -20.14
N SER A 38 -2.90 -3.16 -19.80
CA SER A 38 -2.65 -2.09 -20.77
C SER A 38 -1.40 -2.35 -21.62
N ALA A 39 -0.30 -2.80 -21.01
CA ALA A 39 0.96 -3.11 -21.69
C ALA A 39 0.83 -4.30 -22.66
N ASN A 40 -0.02 -5.27 -22.35
CA ASN A 40 -0.34 -6.40 -23.24
C ASN A 40 -1.38 -6.05 -24.32
N GLY A 41 -1.86 -4.80 -24.38
CA GLY A 41 -2.86 -4.36 -25.37
C GLY A 41 -4.26 -4.93 -25.17
N LEU A 42 -4.56 -5.43 -23.97
CA LEU A 42 -5.87 -6.04 -23.64
C LEU A 42 -6.94 -4.99 -23.30
N THR A 43 -6.56 -3.72 -23.16
CA THR A 43 -7.46 -2.57 -22.98
C THR A 43 -7.08 -1.43 -23.93
N THR A 44 -8.07 -0.63 -24.34
CA THR A 44 -7.86 0.58 -25.15
C THR A 44 -7.37 1.77 -24.33
N VAL A 45 -7.43 1.66 -23.00
CA VAL A 45 -6.99 2.71 -22.08
C VAL A 45 -5.49 2.58 -21.83
N ASP A 46 -4.75 3.66 -22.12
CA ASP A 46 -3.35 3.78 -21.76
C ASP A 46 -3.24 4.16 -20.27
N VAL A 47 -3.06 3.14 -19.42
CA VAL A 47 -2.95 3.31 -17.97
C VAL A 47 -1.72 4.14 -17.58
N ALA A 48 -0.64 4.12 -18.38
CA ALA A 48 0.56 4.88 -18.10
C ALA A 48 0.39 6.39 -18.42
N ASN A 49 -0.38 6.73 -19.45
CA ASN A 49 -0.51 8.12 -19.90
C ASN A 49 -1.78 8.85 -19.44
N THR A 50 -2.81 8.13 -19.03
CA THR A 50 -4.09 8.72 -18.61
C THR A 50 -3.96 9.46 -17.28
N LEU A 51 -4.50 10.69 -17.21
CA LEU A 51 -4.38 11.56 -16.03
C LEU A 51 -4.95 10.92 -14.75
N GLY A 52 -6.11 10.24 -14.85
CA GLY A 52 -6.73 9.56 -13.70
C GLY A 52 -5.83 8.50 -13.09
N TRP A 53 -5.20 7.67 -13.92
CA TRP A 53 -4.27 6.63 -13.48
C TRP A 53 -2.97 7.20 -12.91
N LYS A 54 -2.47 8.32 -13.44
CA LYS A 54 -1.33 9.06 -12.87
C LYS A 54 -1.62 9.60 -11.47
N ILE A 55 -2.83 10.12 -11.23
CA ILE A 55 -3.24 10.59 -9.90
C ILE A 55 -3.35 9.40 -8.96
N PHE A 56 -3.97 8.30 -9.40
CA PHE A 56 -4.10 7.08 -8.60
C PHE A 56 -2.73 6.53 -8.16
N ALA A 57 -1.77 6.41 -9.08
CA ALA A 57 -0.40 5.99 -8.76
C ALA A 57 0.26 6.90 -7.71
N ARG A 58 0.06 8.22 -7.81
CA ARG A 58 0.57 9.19 -6.82
C ARG A 58 -0.09 9.03 -5.45
N THR A 59 -1.38 8.73 -5.39
CA THR A 59 -2.06 8.49 -4.10
C THR A 59 -1.53 7.24 -3.41
N ILE A 60 -1.22 6.18 -4.17
CA ILE A 60 -0.60 4.96 -3.63
C ILE A 60 0.79 5.27 -3.08
N ALA A 61 1.63 5.95 -3.86
CA ALA A 61 2.97 6.35 -3.44
C ALA A 61 2.94 7.25 -2.19
N GLY A 62 2.00 8.21 -2.14
CA GLY A 62 1.77 9.06 -0.97
C GLY A 62 1.34 8.27 0.26
N SER A 63 0.53 7.21 0.09
CA SER A 63 0.11 6.33 1.19
C SER A 63 1.31 5.61 1.82
N PHE A 64 2.23 5.08 0.99
CA PHE A 64 3.45 4.45 1.48
C PHE A 64 4.36 5.45 2.20
N LEU A 65 4.53 6.66 1.64
CA LEU A 65 5.35 7.70 2.27
C LEU A 65 4.76 8.19 3.59
N ALA A 66 3.42 8.27 3.70
CA ALA A 66 2.76 8.61 4.95
C ALA A 66 2.92 7.49 6.01
N LEU A 67 2.83 6.22 5.58
CA LEU A 67 2.86 5.06 6.48
C LEU A 67 4.25 4.61 6.92
N VAL A 68 5.33 5.03 6.23
CA VAL A 68 6.71 4.67 6.62
C VAL A 68 7.19 5.47 7.84
N GLY A 69 6.62 6.64 8.08
CA GLY A 69 6.94 7.50 9.23
C GLY A 69 6.09 7.27 10.48
N VAL A 70 5.22 6.24 10.45
CA VAL A 70 4.24 5.89 11.50
C VAL A 70 4.54 4.49 12.04
#